data_AF-A0AAU3F5T0-F1
#
_entry.id   AF-A0AAU3F5T0-F1
#
_cell.length_a   1.000
_cell.length_b   1.000
_cell.length_c   1.000
_cell.angle_alpha   90.00
_cell.angle_beta   90.00
_cell.angle_gamma   90.00
#
_symmetry.space_group_name_H-M   'P 1'
#
loop_
_entity.id
_entity.type
_entity.pdbx_description
1 polymer ?
#
loop_
_entity_poly.entity_id
_entity_poly.type
_entity_poly.pdbx_seq_one_letter_code
_entity_poly.pdbx_strand_id
1 'polypeptide(L)'
;MTEEDPRRDAPVGGDLFTVGLLEPDVLVAALAGAVGVAPAEVDVADADADPEARNWDAPVLCAYTRLPAGGLGLLLDVYVAEGMGGILDEAELARRFAARAGTTVLYPAEAFPPSAYWAVTAGGLVTRARLYEPEEHEDPYVVDAVEAPVPDLPEARVTVLPEVLREERIELPVTDAFTAAVPDGSAGSEADAATDPETDAETGEQT
;
A
#
# COMPACT_ATOMS: atom_id res chain seq x y z
N MET A 1 -27.29 -17.01 6.41
CA MET A 1 -26.93 -15.77 7.10
C MET A 1 -25.55 -15.45 6.60
N THR A 2 -25.50 -14.67 5.52
CA THR A 2 -24.27 -14.35 4.79
C THR A 2 -23.53 -13.34 5.64
N GLU A 3 -22.30 -13.67 6.06
CA GLU A 3 -21.39 -12.74 6.73
C GLU A 3 -21.17 -11.56 5.77
N GLU A 4 -21.79 -10.42 6.06
CA GLU A 4 -21.51 -9.16 5.37
C GLU A 4 -20.10 -8.72 5.81
N ASP A 5 -19.17 -8.74 4.86
CA ASP A 5 -17.81 -8.27 5.06
C ASP A 5 -17.83 -6.77 5.41
N PRO A 6 -17.41 -6.37 6.62
CA PRO A 6 -17.46 -4.98 7.07
C PRO A 6 -16.53 -4.04 6.30
N ARG A 7 -15.74 -4.56 5.33
CA ARG A 7 -14.93 -3.74 4.42
C ARG A 7 -15.69 -3.20 3.20
N ARG A 8 -16.97 -3.54 3.03
CA ARG A 8 -17.75 -3.16 1.84
C ARG A 8 -18.17 -1.69 1.75
N ASP A 9 -18.04 -0.93 2.84
CA ASP A 9 -18.60 0.43 2.95
C ASP A 9 -17.56 1.52 3.28
N ALA A 10 -16.26 1.25 3.21
CA ALA A 10 -15.26 2.31 3.41
C ALA A 10 -15.18 3.22 2.16
N PRO A 11 -15.04 4.55 2.33
CA PRO A 11 -14.79 5.44 1.21
C PRO A 11 -13.46 5.06 0.57
N VAL A 12 -13.44 5.06 -0.77
CA VAL A 12 -12.22 4.78 -1.52
C VAL A 12 -11.46 6.09 -1.59
N GLY A 13 -10.50 6.24 -0.68
CA GLY A 13 -9.52 7.32 -0.65
C GLY A 13 -8.12 6.75 -0.89
N GLY A 14 -7.29 7.44 -1.68
CA GLY A 14 -5.94 6.97 -1.96
C GLY A 14 -5.02 8.05 -2.53
N ASP A 15 -3.73 7.92 -2.24
CA ASP A 15 -2.68 8.80 -2.72
C ASP A 15 -2.11 8.24 -4.02
N LEU A 16 -2.41 8.90 -5.13
CA LEU A 16 -1.90 8.52 -6.44
C LEU A 16 -0.79 9.46 -6.89
N PHE A 17 0.32 8.93 -7.39
CA PHE A 17 1.33 9.73 -8.05
C PHE A 17 1.25 9.56 -9.56
N THR A 18 1.47 10.62 -10.30
CA THR A 18 1.57 10.58 -11.78
C THR A 18 2.99 10.88 -12.21
N VAL A 19 3.48 10.19 -13.24
CA VAL A 19 4.82 10.45 -13.81
C VAL A 19 4.85 11.75 -14.61
N GLY A 20 3.80 12.01 -15.40
CA GLY A 20 3.66 13.25 -16.17
C GLY A 20 2.86 14.33 -15.44
N LEU A 21 3.04 15.58 -15.86
CA LEU A 21 2.10 16.65 -15.50
C LEU A 21 0.79 16.46 -16.27
N LEU A 22 -0.32 16.64 -15.58
CA LEU A 22 -1.65 16.61 -16.16
C LEU A 22 -2.35 17.94 -15.88
N GLU A 23 -3.03 18.46 -16.91
CA GLU A 23 -3.88 19.64 -16.74
C GLU A 23 -5.18 19.26 -16.01
N PRO A 24 -5.81 20.20 -15.26
CA PRO A 24 -7.02 19.91 -14.49
C PRO A 24 -8.16 19.28 -15.31
N ASP A 25 -8.37 19.71 -16.55
CA ASP A 25 -9.40 19.13 -17.43
C ASP A 25 -9.14 17.66 -17.74
N VAL A 26 -7.86 17.26 -17.84
CA VAL A 26 -7.46 15.86 -18.06
C VAL A 26 -7.69 15.04 -16.80
N LEU A 27 -7.37 15.60 -15.63
CA LEU A 27 -7.64 14.97 -14.32
C LEU A 27 -9.14 14.71 -14.14
N VAL A 28 -9.97 15.72 -14.40
CA VAL A 28 -11.44 15.61 -14.33
C VAL A 28 -11.94 14.50 -15.25
N ALA A 29 -11.55 14.52 -16.53
CA ALA A 29 -12.02 13.53 -17.50
C ALA A 29 -11.54 12.11 -17.16
N ALA A 30 -10.31 11.96 -16.70
CA ALA A 30 -9.73 10.66 -16.35
C ALA A 30 -10.35 10.07 -15.08
N LEU A 31 -10.54 10.87 -14.02
CA LEU A 31 -11.19 10.45 -12.78
C LEU A 31 -12.67 10.09 -13.04
N ALA A 32 -13.40 10.95 -13.77
CA ALA A 32 -14.78 10.68 -14.15
C ALA A 32 -14.91 9.34 -14.90
N GLY A 33 -14.01 9.11 -15.87
CA GLY A 33 -13.98 7.88 -16.65
C GLY A 33 -13.50 6.64 -15.89
N ALA A 34 -12.69 6.81 -14.83
CA ALA A 34 -12.21 5.71 -13.99
C ALA A 34 -13.28 5.24 -13.00
N VAL A 35 -13.96 6.20 -12.36
CA VAL A 35 -15.04 5.93 -11.39
C VAL A 35 -16.34 5.56 -12.10
N GLY A 36 -16.61 6.14 -13.27
CA GLY A 36 -17.84 5.91 -14.05
C GLY A 36 -18.93 6.95 -13.79
N VAL A 37 -18.54 8.18 -13.45
CA VAL A 37 -19.44 9.32 -13.19
C VAL A 37 -19.34 10.37 -14.30
N ALA A 38 -20.24 11.36 -14.30
CA ALA A 38 -20.13 12.48 -15.22
C ALA A 38 -18.98 13.43 -14.83
N PRO A 39 -18.31 14.12 -15.78
CA PRO A 39 -17.26 15.09 -15.47
C PRO A 39 -17.69 16.22 -14.52
N ALA A 40 -18.97 16.62 -14.54
CA ALA A 40 -19.52 17.63 -13.65
C ALA A 40 -19.67 17.16 -12.19
N GLU A 41 -19.51 15.86 -11.94
CA GLU A 41 -19.55 15.22 -10.62
C GLU A 41 -18.13 15.04 -10.03
N VAL A 42 -17.11 15.61 -10.67
CA VAL A 42 -15.72 15.56 -10.21
C VAL A 42 -15.25 16.98 -9.91
N ASP A 43 -14.80 17.21 -8.70
CA ASP A 43 -14.11 18.44 -8.29
C ASP A 43 -12.61 18.17 -8.23
N VAL A 44 -11.84 18.89 -9.05
CA VAL A 44 -10.37 18.85 -9.06
C VAL A 44 -9.86 20.24 -8.72
N ALA A 45 -9.04 20.34 -7.69
CA ALA A 45 -8.42 21.59 -7.29
C ALA A 45 -6.95 21.39 -6.93
N ASP A 46 -6.16 22.46 -7.10
CA ASP A 46 -4.82 22.51 -6.52
C ASP A 46 -4.95 22.40 -4.98
N ALA A 47 -4.03 21.71 -4.32
CA ALA A 47 -4.10 21.47 -2.87
C ALA A 47 -4.11 22.79 -2.06
N ASP A 48 -3.50 23.84 -2.59
CA ASP A 48 -3.48 25.19 -1.98
C ASP A 48 -4.60 26.11 -2.49
N ALA A 49 -5.54 25.59 -3.29
CA ALA A 49 -6.66 26.37 -3.79
C ALA A 49 -7.60 26.82 -2.66
N ASP A 50 -8.30 27.94 -2.91
CA ASP A 50 -9.31 28.47 -1.98
C ASP A 50 -10.39 27.41 -1.68
N PRO A 51 -10.53 26.96 -0.42
CA PRO A 51 -11.54 25.99 -0.04
C PRO A 51 -12.98 26.44 -0.35
N GLU A 52 -13.26 27.74 -0.35
CA GLU A 52 -14.60 28.26 -0.63
C GLU A 52 -15.00 28.15 -2.11
N ALA A 53 -14.02 28.01 -3.01
CA ALA A 53 -14.25 27.86 -4.44
C ALA A 53 -14.52 26.41 -4.87
N ARG A 54 -14.31 25.43 -3.97
CA ARG A 54 -14.43 24.00 -4.26
C ARG A 54 -15.88 23.53 -4.19
N ASN A 55 -16.24 22.58 -5.06
CA ASN A 55 -17.50 21.88 -4.99
C ASN A 55 -17.41 20.66 -4.05
N TRP A 56 -17.52 20.90 -2.74
CA TRP A 56 -17.47 19.85 -1.72
C TRP A 56 -18.61 18.83 -1.79
N ASP A 57 -19.69 19.15 -2.50
CA ASP A 57 -20.82 18.24 -2.73
C ASP A 57 -20.55 17.28 -3.91
N ALA A 58 -19.42 17.43 -4.62
CA ALA A 58 -19.05 16.51 -5.68
C ALA A 58 -18.71 15.13 -5.10
N PRO A 59 -19.23 14.04 -5.69
CA PRO A 59 -18.98 12.69 -5.22
C PRO A 59 -17.54 12.21 -5.45
N VAL A 60 -16.78 12.86 -6.33
CA VAL A 60 -15.34 12.62 -6.49
C VAL A 60 -14.63 13.94 -6.23
N LEU A 61 -13.78 13.96 -5.21
CA LEU A 61 -12.91 15.08 -4.88
C LEU A 61 -11.48 14.67 -5.17
N CYS A 62 -10.71 15.56 -5.79
CA CYS A 62 -9.28 15.39 -5.95
C CYS A 62 -8.55 16.70 -5.65
N ALA A 63 -7.65 16.65 -4.67
CA ALA A 63 -6.65 17.68 -4.48
C ALA A 63 -5.36 17.23 -5.18
N TYR A 64 -4.74 18.09 -5.98
CA TYR A 64 -3.46 17.79 -6.61
C TYR A 64 -2.36 18.73 -6.12
N THR A 65 -1.17 18.18 -5.92
CA THR A 65 0.06 18.92 -5.62
C THR A 65 1.04 18.72 -6.77
N ARG A 66 1.61 19.81 -7.28
CA ARG A 66 2.72 19.73 -8.25
C ARG A 66 4.02 19.40 -7.53
N LEU A 67 4.68 18.34 -7.99
CA LEU A 67 5.93 17.89 -7.39
C LEU A 67 7.14 18.59 -8.02
N PRO A 68 8.25 18.77 -7.27
CA PRO A 68 9.52 19.17 -7.86
C PRO A 68 9.97 18.19 -8.94
N ALA A 69 10.73 18.67 -9.93
CA ALA A 69 11.16 17.86 -11.06
C ALA A 69 12.11 16.72 -10.62
N GLY A 70 11.67 15.46 -10.75
CA GLY A 70 12.56 14.30 -10.53
C GLY A 70 11.96 12.92 -10.79
N GLY A 71 10.97 12.83 -11.68
CA GLY A 71 10.41 11.57 -12.16
C GLY A 71 8.92 11.41 -11.88
N LEU A 72 8.37 12.20 -10.97
CA LEU A 72 6.93 12.34 -10.74
C LEU A 72 6.51 13.79 -10.99
N GLY A 73 5.29 13.97 -11.51
CA GLY A 73 4.71 15.26 -11.85
C GLY A 73 3.69 15.75 -10.81
N LEU A 74 2.73 14.90 -10.43
CA LEU A 74 1.69 15.24 -9.46
C LEU A 74 1.54 14.18 -8.39
N LEU A 75 1.26 14.62 -7.17
CA LEU A 75 0.60 13.83 -6.12
C LEU A 75 -0.89 14.19 -6.13
N LEU A 76 -1.76 13.18 -6.13
CA LEU A 76 -3.20 13.30 -6.13
C LEU A 76 -3.74 12.67 -4.85
N ASP A 77 -4.41 13.46 -4.03
CA ASP A 77 -5.25 12.97 -2.92
C ASP A 77 -6.68 12.84 -3.48
N VAL A 78 -7.10 11.60 -3.72
CA VAL A 78 -8.39 11.29 -4.34
C VAL A 78 -9.33 10.74 -3.29
N TYR A 79 -10.52 11.30 -3.20
CA TYR A 79 -11.62 10.82 -2.38
C TYR A 79 -12.84 10.53 -3.25
N VAL A 80 -13.36 9.31 -3.15
CA VAL A 80 -14.61 8.89 -3.78
C VAL A 80 -15.65 8.61 -2.70
N ALA A 81 -16.79 9.30 -2.80
CA ALA A 81 -17.90 9.15 -1.87
C ALA A 81 -18.42 7.70 -1.83
N GLU A 82 -18.86 7.28 -0.64
CA GLU A 82 -19.42 5.95 -0.40
C GLU A 82 -20.63 5.68 -1.31
N GLY A 83 -20.74 4.44 -1.81
CA GLY A 83 -21.86 3.98 -2.63
C GLY A 83 -21.87 4.45 -4.10
N MET A 84 -20.91 5.29 -4.52
CA MET A 84 -20.78 5.77 -5.90
C MET A 84 -19.83 4.91 -6.76
N GLY A 85 -18.88 4.22 -6.14
CA GLY A 85 -18.12 3.13 -6.75
C GLY A 85 -18.70 1.81 -6.28
N GLY A 86 -18.67 0.78 -7.11
CA GLY A 86 -18.74 -0.59 -6.59
C GLY A 86 -17.55 -0.88 -5.67
N ILE A 87 -17.11 -2.13 -5.60
CA ILE A 87 -15.84 -2.51 -4.97
C ILE A 87 -14.68 -1.97 -5.86
N LEU A 88 -14.50 -0.65 -5.92
CA LEU A 88 -13.40 -0.02 -6.63
C LEU A 88 -12.29 0.19 -5.60
N ASP A 89 -11.38 -0.77 -5.48
CA ASP A 89 -10.20 -0.57 -4.64
C ASP A 89 -9.22 0.44 -5.28
N GLU A 90 -8.25 0.91 -4.50
CA GLU A 90 -7.23 1.86 -4.95
C GLU A 90 -6.45 1.33 -6.16
N ALA A 91 -6.16 0.03 -6.20
CA ALA A 91 -5.48 -0.59 -7.32
C ALA A 91 -6.29 -0.52 -8.62
N GLU A 92 -7.59 -0.78 -8.58
CA GLU A 92 -8.48 -0.66 -9.74
C GLU A 92 -8.68 0.80 -10.14
N LEU A 93 -8.78 1.72 -9.18
CA LEU A 93 -8.80 3.16 -9.45
C LEU A 93 -7.53 3.58 -10.20
N ALA A 94 -6.35 3.24 -9.69
CA ALA A 94 -5.06 3.55 -10.32
C ALA A 94 -4.95 2.95 -11.73
N ARG A 95 -5.37 1.69 -11.92
CA ARG A 95 -5.38 1.02 -13.23
C ARG A 95 -6.23 1.77 -14.25
N ARG A 96 -7.48 2.07 -13.87
CA ARG A 96 -8.41 2.77 -14.77
C ARG A 96 -7.96 4.19 -15.04
N PHE A 97 -7.53 4.90 -14.01
CA PHE A 97 -7.03 6.26 -14.13
C PHE A 97 -5.82 6.32 -15.06
N ALA A 98 -4.82 5.47 -14.88
CA ALA A 98 -3.63 5.38 -15.76
C ALA A 98 -4.00 5.20 -17.24
N ALA A 99 -4.91 4.26 -17.52
CA ALA A 99 -5.38 4.00 -18.88
C ALA A 99 -6.14 5.20 -19.49
N ARG A 100 -6.92 5.94 -18.68
CA ARG A 100 -7.70 7.10 -19.14
C ARG A 100 -6.85 8.37 -19.31
N ALA A 101 -5.94 8.62 -18.38
CA ALA A 101 -5.07 9.79 -18.42
C ALA A 101 -3.87 9.59 -19.36
N GLY A 102 -3.57 8.35 -19.76
CA GLY A 102 -2.48 8.07 -20.70
C GLY A 102 -1.09 8.25 -20.08
N THR A 103 -0.97 8.04 -18.77
CA THR A 103 0.28 8.14 -18.01
C THR A 103 0.48 6.90 -17.14
N THR A 104 1.71 6.69 -16.68
CA THR A 104 1.99 5.83 -15.54
C THR A 104 1.55 6.49 -14.24
N VAL A 105 0.94 5.68 -13.37
CA VAL A 105 0.43 6.04 -12.04
C VAL A 105 1.07 5.13 -11.00
N LEU A 106 1.52 5.70 -9.87
CA LEU A 106 1.96 4.93 -8.72
C LEU A 106 0.93 5.02 -7.60
N TYR A 107 0.76 3.94 -6.85
CA TYR A 107 -0.06 3.89 -5.64
C TYR A 107 0.62 3.03 -4.55
N PRO A 108 0.36 3.27 -3.25
CA PRO A 108 0.97 2.53 -2.16
C PRO A 108 0.72 1.03 -2.25
N ALA A 109 1.70 0.22 -1.84
CA ALA A 109 1.45 -1.18 -1.58
C ALA A 109 1.10 -1.38 -0.10
N GLU A 110 -0.16 -1.69 0.21
CA GLU A 110 -0.75 -1.78 1.57
C GLU A 110 -0.02 -2.63 2.63
N ALA A 111 1.06 -3.36 2.29
CA ALA A 111 1.71 -4.32 3.17
C ALA A 111 3.23 -4.20 3.31
N PHE A 112 3.85 -3.12 2.81
CA PHE A 112 5.31 -3.05 2.68
C PHE A 112 5.85 -1.71 3.23
N PRO A 113 7.13 -1.62 3.63
CA PRO A 113 7.74 -0.38 4.10
C PRO A 113 7.50 0.77 3.10
N PRO A 114 7.51 2.03 3.56
CA PRO A 114 6.96 3.19 2.85
C PRO A 114 7.56 3.49 1.47
N SER A 115 8.59 2.75 1.05
CA SER A 115 9.21 2.90 -0.28
C SER A 115 8.66 1.95 -1.35
N ALA A 116 7.79 0.99 -1.02
CA ALA A 116 7.28 0.01 -1.97
C ALA A 116 5.92 0.45 -2.56
N TYR A 117 5.93 0.81 -3.84
CA TYR A 117 4.77 1.22 -4.60
C TYR A 117 4.45 0.22 -5.71
N TRP A 118 3.22 0.27 -6.18
CA TRP A 118 2.84 -0.32 -7.45
C TRP A 118 2.85 0.77 -8.52
N ALA A 119 3.45 0.49 -9.68
CA ALA A 119 3.37 1.32 -10.87
C ALA A 119 2.45 0.65 -11.89
N VAL A 120 1.47 1.40 -12.38
CA VAL A 120 0.58 0.98 -13.46
C VAL A 120 0.77 1.89 -14.65
N THR A 121 1.16 1.33 -15.78
CA THR A 121 1.26 2.07 -17.05
C THR A 121 -0.11 2.22 -17.72
N ALA A 122 -0.24 3.20 -18.62
CA ALA A 122 -1.43 3.35 -19.46
C ALA A 122 -1.72 2.11 -20.34
N GLY A 123 -0.70 1.29 -20.64
CA GLY A 123 -0.83 0.03 -21.37
C GLY A 123 -1.29 -1.15 -20.51
N GLY A 124 -1.52 -0.94 -19.21
CA GLY A 124 -1.99 -1.98 -18.27
C GLY A 124 -0.90 -2.85 -17.66
N LEU A 125 0.39 -2.60 -17.95
CA LEU A 125 1.48 -3.21 -17.17
C LEU A 125 1.39 -2.74 -15.72
N VAL A 126 1.37 -3.69 -14.80
CA VAL A 126 1.47 -3.47 -13.34
C VAL A 126 2.80 -4.05 -12.87
N THR A 127 3.61 -3.27 -12.17
CA THR A 127 4.91 -3.70 -11.66
C THR A 127 5.22 -3.02 -10.32
N ARG A 128 6.13 -3.59 -9.53
CA ARG A 128 6.62 -2.93 -8.32
C ARG A 128 7.57 -1.80 -8.68
N ALA A 129 7.51 -0.75 -7.88
CA ALA A 129 8.40 0.40 -7.94
C ALA A 129 8.93 0.72 -6.54
N ARG A 130 10.19 1.13 -6.46
CA ARG A 130 10.76 1.72 -5.27
C ARG A 130 10.74 3.24 -5.41
N LEU A 131 9.95 3.88 -4.56
CA LEU A 131 9.87 5.33 -4.46
C LEU A 131 10.60 5.81 -3.20
N TYR A 132 11.43 6.83 -3.34
CA TYR A 132 11.97 7.56 -2.21
C TYR A 132 11.20 8.86 -2.03
N GLU A 133 10.69 9.04 -0.81
CA GLU A 133 10.17 10.32 -0.35
C GLU A 133 11.32 11.33 -0.20
N PRO A 134 11.05 12.60 -0.48
CA PRO A 134 12.06 13.64 -0.34
C PRO A 134 12.43 13.86 1.14
N GLU A 135 13.70 14.15 1.42
CA GLU A 135 14.16 14.48 2.78
C GLU A 135 13.71 15.89 3.19
N GLU A 136 13.68 16.82 2.22
CA GLU A 136 13.16 18.18 2.37
C GLU A 136 12.04 18.44 1.36
N HIS A 137 11.05 19.28 1.69
CA HIS A 137 9.88 19.51 0.81
C HIS A 137 10.22 20.04 -0.60
N GLU A 138 11.41 20.61 -0.79
CA GLU A 138 11.88 21.13 -2.08
C GLU A 138 12.55 20.04 -2.95
N ASP A 139 12.89 18.90 -2.36
CA ASP A 139 13.51 17.78 -3.07
C ASP A 139 12.46 17.00 -3.88
N PRO A 140 12.87 16.43 -5.03
CA PRO A 140 11.96 15.63 -5.81
C PRO A 140 11.77 14.24 -5.20
N TYR A 141 10.58 13.69 -5.42
CA TYR A 141 10.35 12.26 -5.31
C TYR A 141 11.14 11.51 -6.37
N VAL A 142 11.81 10.41 -6.00
CA VAL A 142 12.68 9.65 -6.91
C VAL A 142 12.22 8.20 -7.02
N VAL A 143 11.89 7.76 -8.24
CA VAL A 143 11.68 6.34 -8.53
C VAL A 143 13.03 5.70 -8.88
N ASP A 144 13.66 5.04 -7.90
CA ASP A 144 15.00 4.45 -8.07
C ASP A 144 14.99 3.16 -8.90
N ALA A 145 13.98 2.31 -8.70
CA ALA A 145 13.96 0.99 -9.29
C ALA A 145 12.55 0.47 -9.56
N VAL A 146 12.42 -0.37 -10.59
CA VAL A 146 11.18 -1.06 -10.99
C VAL A 146 11.47 -2.52 -11.33
N GLU A 147 10.51 -3.41 -11.16
CA GLU A 147 10.73 -4.85 -11.46
C GLU A 147 10.55 -5.18 -12.95
N ALA A 148 9.79 -4.37 -13.68
CA ALA A 148 9.63 -4.47 -15.12
C ALA A 148 9.86 -3.09 -15.78
N PRO A 149 10.35 -3.03 -17.03
CA PRO A 149 10.55 -1.77 -17.73
C PRO A 149 9.26 -0.96 -17.84
N VAL A 150 9.30 0.29 -17.37
CA VAL A 150 8.21 1.26 -17.46
C VAL A 150 8.61 2.37 -18.43
N PRO A 151 7.91 2.54 -19.57
CA PRO A 151 8.31 3.52 -20.59
C PRO A 151 8.43 4.96 -20.08
N ASP A 152 7.57 5.36 -19.15
CA ASP A 152 7.55 6.72 -18.61
C ASP A 152 8.64 6.95 -17.54
N LEU A 153 9.31 5.89 -17.08
CA LEU A 153 10.37 5.93 -16.07
C LEU A 153 11.68 5.35 -16.64
N PRO A 154 12.26 5.96 -17.70
CA PRO A 154 13.44 5.42 -18.37
C PRO A 154 14.71 5.45 -17.50
N GLU A 155 14.73 6.27 -16.45
CA GLU A 155 15.84 6.42 -15.52
C GLU A 155 15.80 5.39 -14.38
N ALA A 156 14.64 4.77 -14.13
CA ALA A 156 14.48 3.78 -13.09
C ALA A 156 15.23 2.50 -13.45
N ARG A 157 15.98 1.96 -12.48
CA ARG A 157 16.74 0.72 -12.68
C ARG A 157 15.79 -0.47 -12.71
N VAL A 158 15.85 -1.27 -13.77
CA VAL A 158 15.07 -2.51 -13.85
C VAL A 158 15.79 -3.60 -13.07
N THR A 159 15.28 -3.95 -11.89
CA THR A 159 15.84 -4.99 -11.01
C THR A 159 14.75 -5.62 -10.18
N VAL A 160 14.95 -6.87 -9.77
CA VAL A 160 14.17 -7.48 -8.70
C VAL A 160 14.38 -6.67 -7.43
N LEU A 161 13.30 -6.38 -6.70
CA LEU A 161 13.32 -5.62 -5.45
C LEU A 161 13.37 -6.59 -4.27
N PRO A 162 14.57 -6.88 -3.70
CA PRO A 162 14.71 -7.92 -2.68
C PRO A 162 13.96 -7.63 -1.38
N GLU A 163 13.68 -6.36 -1.07
CA GLU A 163 12.83 -5.95 0.04
C GLU A 163 11.38 -6.44 -0.13
N VAL A 164 10.86 -6.50 -1.36
CA VAL A 164 9.53 -7.05 -1.63
C VAL A 164 9.52 -8.56 -1.39
N LEU A 165 10.58 -9.26 -1.83
CA LEU A 165 10.70 -10.72 -1.67
C LEU A 165 10.94 -11.19 -0.24
N ARG A 166 11.54 -10.36 0.63
CA ARG A 166 11.76 -10.72 2.05
C ARG A 166 10.47 -10.74 2.86
N GLU A 167 9.46 -10.02 2.40
CA GLU A 167 8.26 -9.71 3.17
C GLU A 167 6.98 -10.26 2.53
N GLU A 168 7.06 -10.73 1.28
CA GLU A 168 6.07 -11.63 0.70
C GLU A 168 5.99 -12.89 1.58
N ARG A 169 5.00 -12.92 2.48
CA ARG A 169 4.62 -14.13 3.20
C ARG A 169 4.11 -15.11 2.18
N ILE A 170 5.02 -15.95 1.68
CA ILE A 170 4.65 -17.18 1.03
C ILE A 170 3.85 -17.96 2.07
N GLU A 171 2.55 -18.13 1.86
CA GLU A 171 1.78 -19.12 2.61
C GLU A 171 2.52 -20.44 2.42
N LEU A 172 3.11 -20.95 3.51
CA LEU A 172 3.76 -22.25 3.52
C LEU A 172 2.72 -23.22 4.08
N PRO A 173 1.83 -23.81 3.24
CA PRO A 173 0.74 -24.66 3.72
C PRO A 173 1.22 -25.86 4.56
N VAL A 174 2.49 -26.26 4.41
CA VAL A 174 3.12 -27.30 5.21
C VAL A 174 3.44 -26.86 6.64
N THR A 175 3.78 -25.58 6.85
CA THR A 175 4.14 -25.02 8.17
C THR A 175 2.88 -24.71 9.00
N ASP A 176 1.80 -24.24 8.36
CA ASP A 176 0.53 -23.99 9.04
C ASP A 176 -0.17 -25.29 9.47
N ALA A 177 -0.11 -26.32 8.62
CA ALA A 177 -0.58 -27.66 8.98
C ALA A 177 0.21 -28.28 10.15
N PHE A 178 1.51 -27.97 10.25
CA PHE A 178 2.34 -28.43 11.36
C PHE A 178 2.02 -27.69 12.67
N THR A 179 1.84 -26.37 12.61
CA THR A 179 1.51 -25.53 13.79
C THR A 179 0.13 -25.89 14.35
N ALA A 180 -0.86 -26.16 13.49
CA ALA A 180 -2.17 -26.64 13.91
C ALA A 180 -2.17 -28.07 14.51
N ALA A 181 -1.11 -28.84 14.28
CA ALA A 181 -0.97 -30.22 14.75
C ALA A 181 -0.14 -30.37 16.03
N VAL A 182 0.50 -29.30 16.53
CA VAL A 182 1.21 -29.32 17.81
C VAL A 182 0.20 -28.99 18.92
N PRO A 183 -0.21 -29.96 19.77
CA PRO A 183 -1.01 -29.63 20.94
C PRO A 183 -0.20 -28.70 21.85
N ASP A 184 -0.83 -27.62 22.31
CA ASP A 184 -0.28 -26.74 23.34
C ASP A 184 0.13 -27.62 24.52
N GLY A 185 1.44 -27.74 24.73
CA GLY A 185 2.04 -28.46 25.84
C GLY A 185 1.78 -27.74 27.17
N SER A 186 0.51 -27.60 27.54
CA SER A 186 0.05 -27.37 28.90
C SER A 186 -0.45 -28.71 29.45
N ALA A 187 0.50 -29.55 29.84
CA ALA A 187 0.27 -30.63 30.76
C ALA A 187 1.34 -30.53 31.85
N GLY A 188 0.90 -30.15 33.04
CA GLY A 188 1.72 -29.89 34.20
C GLY A 188 2.63 -31.07 34.57
N SER A 189 3.81 -30.71 35.07
CA SER A 189 4.63 -31.60 35.88
C SER A 189 4.53 -31.11 37.32
N GLU A 190 3.44 -31.47 37.98
CA GLU A 190 3.33 -31.50 39.44
C GLU A 190 2.98 -32.92 39.89
N ALA A 191 3.46 -33.26 41.08
CA ALA A 191 3.49 -34.55 41.78
C ALA A 191 4.72 -35.44 41.43
N ASP A 192 5.49 -35.96 42.38
CA ASP A 192 5.16 -36.21 43.78
C ASP A 192 6.44 -36.34 44.63
N ALA A 193 6.35 -35.83 45.85
CA ALA A 193 7.35 -35.89 46.89
C ALA A 193 7.06 -37.10 47.79
N ALA A 194 8.02 -37.98 48.03
CA ALA A 194 8.00 -38.82 49.24
C ALA A 194 9.38 -39.37 49.62
N THR A 195 9.91 -38.76 50.70
CA THR A 195 10.41 -39.47 51.89
C THR A 195 11.87 -39.97 51.90
N ASP A 196 12.71 -39.15 52.55
CA ASP A 196 13.90 -39.50 53.35
C ASP A 196 13.59 -40.61 54.39
N PRO A 197 14.56 -41.49 54.75
CA PRO A 197 15.45 -41.12 55.86
C PRO A 197 16.88 -41.71 55.83
N GLU A 198 17.81 -41.00 56.50
CA GLU A 198 18.89 -41.49 57.39
C GLU A 198 19.92 -42.51 56.83
N THR A 199 21.23 -42.51 57.11
CA THR A 199 22.06 -41.89 58.15
C THR A 199 23.53 -42.28 57.88
N ASP A 200 24.45 -41.49 58.47
CA ASP A 200 25.83 -41.80 58.86
C ASP A 200 27.03 -41.74 57.87
N ALA A 201 27.81 -40.68 58.09
CA ALA A 201 29.11 -40.72 58.78
C ALA A 201 30.43 -40.68 57.98
N GLU A 202 31.33 -39.89 58.57
CA GLU A 202 32.81 -39.93 58.48
C GLU A 202 33.49 -39.43 57.19
N THR A 203 34.62 -38.71 57.19
CA THR A 203 35.56 -38.22 58.22
C THR A 203 36.57 -37.32 57.50
N GLY A 204 36.94 -36.18 58.13
CA GLY A 204 38.26 -35.54 57.98
C GLY A 204 38.57 -34.85 56.64
N GLU A 205 39.50 -33.91 56.53
CA GLU A 205 40.41 -33.34 57.50
C GLU A 205 40.98 -32.05 56.88
N GLN A 206 41.32 -31.10 57.75
CA GLN A 206 41.96 -29.82 57.47
C GLN A 206 43.27 -29.99 56.70
N THR A 207 43.63 -29.04 55.83
CA THR A 207 44.78 -28.14 56.07
C THR A 207 44.67 -26.88 55.22
#